data_AF-A0A537JS96-F1
#
_entry.id   AF-A0A537JS96-F1
#
_cell.length_a   1.000
_cell.length_b   1.000
_cell.length_c   1.000
_cell.angle_alpha   90.00
_cell.angle_beta   90.00
_cell.angle_gamma   90.00
#
_symmetry.space_group_name_H-M   'P 1'
#
loop_
_entity.id
_entity.type
_entity.pdbx_description
1 polymer ?
#
loop_
_entity_poly.entity_id
_entity_poly.type
_entity_poly.pdbx_seq_one_letter_code
_entity_poly.pdbx_strand_id
1 'polypeptide(L)'
;MKATKLVSNLIPIFFSFFILLGEGQKVEKLTFRYGNFNIETSSRVSCDNFENFFSGSYKTVVIKDNNTLKEFADDLSHCKVSDSTKKIDVRLKVIITYHKKNNAVLCMDRFDNLILNNRSIIANQEILSFLRKQINK
;
A
#
# COMPACT_ATOMS: atom_id res chain seq x y z
N MET A 1 69.60 7.09 -14.90
CA MET A 1 69.99 6.47 -13.61
C MET A 1 68.85 6.72 -12.63
N LYS A 2 68.48 5.69 -11.86
CA LYS A 2 67.14 5.46 -11.30
C LYS A 2 66.68 6.49 -10.27
N ALA A 3 65.43 6.93 -10.42
CA ALA A 3 64.67 7.70 -9.44
C ALA A 3 64.25 6.84 -8.24
N THR A 4 64.19 7.52 -7.10
CA THR A 4 64.03 7.06 -5.74
C THR A 4 62.62 6.53 -5.43
N LYS A 5 62.54 5.56 -4.51
CA LYS A 5 61.33 4.93 -3.95
C LYS A 5 60.31 5.94 -3.41
N LEU A 6 59.02 5.58 -3.50
CA LEU A 6 58.06 5.69 -2.39
C LEU A 6 56.89 4.72 -2.61
N VAL A 7 56.78 3.76 -1.70
CA VAL A 7 55.67 2.81 -1.56
C VAL A 7 54.52 3.57 -0.94
N SER A 8 53.32 3.47 -1.50
CA SER A 8 52.08 3.77 -0.78
C SER A 8 50.99 2.80 -1.19
N ASN A 9 50.77 1.83 -0.30
CA ASN A 9 49.58 0.97 -0.29
C ASN A 9 48.36 1.85 -0.08
N LEU A 10 47.59 2.09 -1.14
CA LEU A 10 46.23 2.62 -1.03
C LEU A 10 45.25 1.49 -1.25
N ILE A 11 44.71 1.06 -0.11
CA ILE A 11 43.63 0.10 0.11
C ILE A 11 42.44 0.44 -0.82
N PRO A 12 41.81 -0.54 -1.49
CA PRO A 12 40.53 -0.31 -2.16
C PRO A 12 39.43 -0.21 -1.10
N ILE A 13 39.36 0.91 -0.38
CA ILE A 13 38.15 1.30 0.37
C ILE A 13 37.24 2.04 -0.61
N PHE A 14 36.72 1.32 -1.60
CA PHE A 14 35.60 1.82 -2.38
C PHE A 14 34.43 0.87 -2.22
N PHE A 15 33.66 1.21 -1.18
CA PHE A 15 32.22 1.05 -1.13
C PHE A 15 31.69 -0.39 -1.05
N SER A 16 31.93 -1.00 0.12
CA SER A 16 30.98 -1.92 0.78
C SER A 16 29.67 -1.21 1.20
N PHE A 17 29.19 -0.24 0.41
CA PHE A 17 28.00 0.57 0.71
C PHE A 17 26.82 0.21 -0.20
N PHE A 18 26.77 -1.05 -0.66
CA PHE A 18 25.57 -1.61 -1.30
C PHE A 18 24.73 -2.45 -0.32
N ILE A 19 24.93 -2.23 0.99
CA ILE A 19 24.10 -2.82 2.05
C ILE A 19 23.46 -1.70 2.88
N LEU A 20 22.89 -0.69 2.20
CA LEU A 20 21.74 0.00 2.77
C LEU A 20 20.52 -0.81 2.37
N LEU A 21 20.30 -1.84 3.20
CA LEU A 21 19.11 -2.66 3.31
C LEU A 21 17.84 -1.82 3.08
N GLY A 22 17.34 -1.84 1.85
CA GLY A 22 15.93 -1.63 1.59
C GLY A 22 15.18 -2.87 2.05
N GLU A 23 15.08 -3.10 3.37
CA GLU A 23 14.15 -4.08 3.90
C GLU A 23 12.75 -3.67 3.43
N GLY A 24 12.16 -4.49 2.55
CA GLY A 24 10.76 -4.36 2.16
C GLY A 24 9.90 -4.24 3.41
N GLN A 25 9.06 -3.21 3.44
CA GLN A 25 8.30 -2.84 4.64
C GLN A 25 7.35 -3.98 5.01
N LYS A 26 7.55 -4.59 6.19
CA LYS A 26 6.71 -5.70 6.64
C LYS A 26 5.32 -5.19 7.04
N VAL A 27 4.31 -5.61 6.30
CA VAL A 27 2.90 -5.46 6.69
C VAL A 27 2.60 -6.41 7.85
N GLU A 28 1.98 -5.91 8.91
CA GLU A 28 1.63 -6.69 10.11
C GLU A 28 0.15 -7.02 10.19
N LYS A 29 -0.69 -6.15 9.62
CA LYS A 29 -2.14 -6.26 9.71
C LYS A 29 -2.79 -5.46 8.60
N LEU A 30 -3.84 -6.04 8.01
CA LEU A 30 -4.80 -5.32 7.18
C LEU A 30 -6.12 -5.24 7.93
N THR A 31 -6.72 -4.06 7.95
CA THR A 31 -8.08 -3.86 8.46
C THR A 31 -8.95 -3.34 7.33
N PHE A 32 -9.80 -4.21 6.80
CA PHE A 32 -10.79 -3.90 5.79
C PHE A 32 -12.03 -3.36 6.48
N ARG A 33 -12.54 -2.23 5.99
CA ARG A 33 -13.83 -1.66 6.34
C ARG A 33 -14.60 -1.41 5.05
N TYR A 34 -15.76 -2.02 4.90
CA TYR A 34 -16.50 -1.93 3.64
C TYR A 34 -18.01 -1.80 3.86
N GLY A 35 -18.62 -0.94 3.05
CA GLY A 35 -20.07 -0.77 2.99
C GLY A 35 -20.68 -1.63 1.90
N ASN A 36 -21.98 -1.46 1.67
CA ASN A 36 -22.64 -2.05 0.52
C ASN A 36 -22.19 -1.32 -0.77
N PHE A 37 -21.73 -2.07 -1.76
CA PHE A 37 -21.29 -1.56 -3.06
C PHE A 37 -22.45 -1.24 -4.01
N ASN A 38 -23.65 -1.75 -3.72
CA ASN A 38 -24.84 -1.62 -4.56
C ASN A 38 -25.76 -0.46 -4.15
N ILE A 39 -25.48 0.21 -3.03
CA ILE A 39 -26.30 1.35 -2.59
C ILE A 39 -25.76 2.65 -3.18
N GLU A 40 -26.65 3.43 -3.75
CA GLU A 40 -26.34 4.81 -4.10
C GLU A 40 -26.29 5.67 -2.84
N THR A 41 -25.35 6.61 -2.82
CA THR A 41 -25.29 7.62 -1.76
C THR A 41 -25.67 8.96 -2.36
N SER A 42 -26.38 9.78 -1.58
CA SER A 42 -26.75 11.14 -1.97
C SER A 42 -25.53 12.03 -2.22
N SER A 43 -24.37 11.68 -1.65
CA SER A 43 -23.10 12.35 -1.84
C SER A 43 -21.95 11.37 -1.98
N ARG A 44 -20.89 11.79 -2.68
CA ARG A 44 -19.62 11.05 -2.76
C ARG A 44 -18.97 10.95 -1.37
N VAL A 45 -18.60 9.74 -0.97
CA VAL A 45 -17.91 9.47 0.29
C VAL A 45 -16.40 9.54 0.07
N SER A 46 -15.70 10.41 0.81
CA SER A 46 -14.23 10.45 0.80
C SER A 46 -13.62 9.35 1.67
N CYS A 47 -12.35 9.02 1.40
CA CYS A 47 -11.60 8.04 2.18
C CYS A 47 -11.52 8.41 3.68
N ASP A 48 -11.38 9.71 3.98
CA ASP A 48 -11.30 10.22 5.35
C ASP A 48 -12.65 10.20 6.09
N ASN A 49 -13.77 10.34 5.36
CA ASN A 49 -15.10 10.40 5.95
C ASN A 49 -15.83 9.04 5.96
N PHE A 50 -15.17 7.97 5.49
CA PHE A 50 -15.79 6.66 5.31
C PHE A 50 -16.52 6.16 6.58
N GLU A 51 -15.83 6.15 7.72
CA GLU A 51 -16.37 5.63 8.97
C GLU A 51 -17.54 6.47 9.50
N ASN A 52 -17.43 7.79 9.38
CA ASN A 52 -18.50 8.70 9.80
C ASN A 52 -19.75 8.50 8.94
N PHE A 53 -19.56 8.37 7.62
CA PHE A 53 -20.66 8.20 6.69
C PHE A 53 -21.36 6.85 6.84
N PHE A 54 -20.59 5.76 6.97
CA PHE A 54 -21.13 4.41 7.10
C PHE A 54 -21.27 3.94 8.56
N SER A 55 -21.30 4.85 9.53
CA SER A 55 -21.37 4.51 10.96
C SER A 55 -22.49 3.51 11.25
N GLY A 56 -22.13 2.40 11.90
CA GLY A 56 -23.06 1.31 12.23
C GLY A 56 -23.48 0.40 11.07
N SER A 57 -23.03 0.67 9.83
CA SER A 57 -23.45 -0.07 8.63
C SER A 57 -22.30 -0.74 7.85
N TYR A 58 -21.05 -0.34 8.10
CA TYR A 58 -19.90 -1.01 7.48
C TYR A 58 -19.52 -2.31 8.20
N LYS A 59 -19.00 -3.27 7.45
CA LYS A 59 -18.41 -4.52 7.96
C LYS A 59 -16.91 -4.36 8.13
N THR A 60 -16.33 -5.11 9.07
CA THR A 60 -14.89 -5.11 9.32
C THR A 60 -14.31 -6.52 9.17
N VAL A 61 -13.21 -6.64 8.42
CA VAL A 61 -12.41 -7.87 8.32
C VAL A 61 -10.97 -7.54 8.69
N VAL A 62 -10.37 -8.34 9.57
CA VAL A 62 -8.99 -8.15 10.01
C VAL A 62 -8.16 -9.35 9.56
N ILE A 63 -7.07 -9.06 8.85
CA ILE A 63 -6.13 -10.08 8.35
C ILE A 63 -4.80 -9.90 9.06
N LYS A 64 -4.29 -10.99 9.62
CA LYS A 64 -2.96 -11.09 10.27
C LYS A 64 -2.13 -12.27 9.76
N ASP A 65 -2.66 -13.05 8.81
CA ASP A 65 -1.94 -14.19 8.22
C ASP A 65 -0.78 -13.67 7.37
N ASN A 66 0.45 -14.03 7.76
CA ASN A 66 1.67 -13.60 7.08
C ASN A 66 1.70 -13.92 5.58
N ASN A 67 1.15 -15.05 5.15
CA ASN A 67 1.14 -15.42 3.73
C ASN A 67 0.22 -14.49 2.94
N THR A 68 -0.98 -14.25 3.46
CA THR A 68 -1.95 -13.31 2.87
C THR A 68 -1.43 -11.87 2.90
N LEU A 69 -0.72 -11.46 3.97
CA LEU A 69 -0.11 -10.15 4.05
C LEU A 69 1.02 -9.97 3.04
N LYS A 70 1.80 -11.04 2.78
CA LYS A 70 2.86 -11.04 1.76
C LYS A 70 2.28 -10.97 0.35
N GLU A 71 1.25 -11.76 0.06
CA GLU A 71 0.50 -11.72 -1.21
C GLU A 71 -0.01 -10.30 -1.48
N PHE A 72 -0.69 -9.69 -0.52
CA PHE A 72 -1.15 -8.30 -0.64
C PHE A 72 -0.03 -7.30 -0.94
N ALA A 73 1.10 -7.41 -0.22
CA ALA A 73 2.21 -6.49 -0.39
C ALA A 73 2.86 -6.63 -1.78
N ASP A 74 2.97 -7.86 -2.28
CA ASP A 74 3.46 -8.17 -3.62
C ASP A 74 2.52 -7.61 -4.70
N ASP A 75 1.23 -7.92 -4.60
CA ASP A 75 0.20 -7.41 -5.51
C ASP A 75 0.17 -5.87 -5.55
N LEU A 76 0.25 -5.23 -4.38
CA LEU A 76 0.24 -3.77 -4.28
C LEU A 76 1.52 -3.15 -4.89
N SER A 77 2.66 -3.86 -4.83
CA SER A 77 3.94 -3.36 -5.37
C SER A 77 3.92 -3.24 -6.90
N HIS A 78 3.06 -3.99 -7.58
CA HIS A 78 2.86 -3.94 -9.03
C HIS A 78 1.91 -2.81 -9.47
N CYS A 79 1.31 -2.06 -8.53
CA CYS A 79 0.49 -0.89 -8.85
C CYS A 79 1.36 0.32 -9.22
N LYS A 80 0.84 1.20 -10.09
CA LYS A 80 1.53 2.44 -10.46
C LYS A 80 0.82 3.64 -9.86
N VAL A 81 1.58 4.64 -9.42
CA VAL A 81 0.98 5.93 -9.03
C VAL A 81 0.50 6.64 -10.30
N SER A 82 -0.70 7.22 -10.23
CA SER A 82 -1.25 8.07 -11.28
C SER A 82 -1.05 9.53 -10.90
N ASP A 83 -0.71 10.37 -11.88
CA ASP A 83 -0.66 11.82 -11.71
C ASP A 83 -2.07 12.46 -11.64
N SER A 84 -3.13 11.68 -11.90
CA SER A 84 -4.50 12.19 -11.81
C SER A 84 -4.95 12.35 -10.37
N THR A 85 -5.61 13.46 -10.06
CA THR A 85 -6.29 13.66 -8.77
C THR A 85 -7.75 13.24 -8.91
N LYS A 86 -8.02 11.93 -9.02
CA LYS A 86 -9.40 11.43 -9.09
C LYS A 86 -10.01 11.43 -7.69
N LYS A 87 -11.15 12.10 -7.53
CA LYS A 87 -12.01 11.95 -6.35
C LYS A 87 -12.93 10.75 -6.59
N ILE A 88 -12.86 9.75 -5.72
CA ILE A 88 -13.66 8.52 -5.82
C ILE A 88 -14.76 8.49 -4.76
N ASP A 89 -15.77 7.66 -4.98
CA ASP A 89 -16.85 7.39 -4.02
C ASP A 89 -16.57 6.11 -3.23
N VAL A 90 -15.90 6.25 -2.08
CA VAL A 90 -15.27 5.14 -1.36
C VAL A 90 -16.32 4.16 -0.82
N ARG A 91 -16.12 2.87 -1.13
CA ARG A 91 -16.93 1.75 -0.65
C ARG A 91 -16.14 0.72 0.15
N LEU A 92 -14.82 0.71 -0.03
CA LEU A 92 -13.89 -0.06 0.75
C LEU A 92 -12.74 0.84 1.21
N LYS A 93 -12.39 0.74 2.49
CA LYS A 93 -11.21 1.33 3.11
C LYS A 93 -10.38 0.22 3.75
N VAL A 94 -9.11 0.17 3.39
CA VAL A 94 -8.12 -0.78 3.94
C VAL A 94 -7.05 0.02 4.67
N ILE A 95 -6.92 -0.25 5.96
CA ILE A 95 -5.86 0.30 6.80
C ILE A 95 -4.72 -0.72 6.80
N ILE A 96 -3.57 -0.31 6.25
CA ILE A 96 -2.35 -1.10 6.16
C ILE A 96 -1.47 -0.73 7.35
N THR A 97 -1.34 -1.64 8.31
CA THR A 97 -0.46 -1.45 9.47
C THR A 97 0.91 -2.03 9.16
N TYR A 98 1.94 -1.19 9.25
CA TYR A 98 3.33 -1.58 9.05
C TYR A 98 4.07 -1.67 10.38
N HIS A 99 5.05 -2.59 10.45
CA HIS A 99 5.94 -2.65 11.60
C HIS A 99 6.74 -1.36 11.73
N LYS A 100 6.61 -0.67 12.87
CA LYS A 100 7.38 0.54 13.25
C LYS A 100 7.27 1.72 12.26
N LYS A 101 6.19 1.82 11.48
CA LYS A 101 5.94 2.92 10.55
C LYS A 101 4.49 3.40 10.63
N ASN A 102 4.24 4.57 10.07
CA ASN A 102 2.88 5.09 9.91
C ASN A 102 2.05 4.16 9.03
N ASN A 103 0.78 4.04 9.39
CA ASN A 103 -0.17 3.28 8.58
C ASN A 103 -0.36 3.94 7.21
N ALA A 104 -0.63 3.13 6.19
CA ALA A 104 -1.17 3.61 4.94
C ALA A 104 -2.67 3.30 4.85
N VAL A 105 -3.37 4.09 4.05
CA VAL A 105 -4.79 3.90 3.79
C VAL A 105 -5.00 3.74 2.29
N LEU A 106 -5.54 2.58 1.91
CA LEU A 106 -5.98 2.27 0.56
C LEU A 106 -7.51 2.33 0.53
N CYS A 107 -8.06 3.09 -0.41
CA CYS A 107 -9.49 3.23 -0.61
C CYS A 107 -9.89 2.82 -2.03
N MET A 108 -11.05 2.19 -2.16
CA MET A 108 -11.60 1.70 -3.42
C MET A 108 -13.07 2.10 -3.56
N ASP A 109 -13.48 2.51 -4.76
CA ASP A 109 -14.89 2.75 -5.10
C ASP A 109 -15.54 1.55 -5.79
N ARG A 110 -16.81 1.70 -6.19
CA ARG A 110 -17.55 0.64 -6.88
C ARG A 110 -17.03 0.31 -8.28
N PHE A 111 -16.23 1.18 -8.87
CA PHE A 111 -15.69 1.07 -10.23
C PHE A 111 -14.19 0.69 -10.21
N ASP A 112 -13.71 0.12 -9.11
CA ASP A 112 -12.33 -0.34 -8.94
C ASP A 112 -11.27 0.78 -9.05
N ASN A 113 -11.65 2.05 -8.90
CA ASN A 113 -10.68 3.12 -8.77
C ASN A 113 -10.05 3.09 -7.38
N LEU A 114 -8.71 3.14 -7.33
CA LEU A 114 -7.95 3.07 -6.10
C LEU A 114 -7.27 4.39 -5.74
N ILE A 115 -7.25 4.70 -4.44
CA ILE A 115 -6.49 5.79 -3.85
C ILE A 115 -5.64 5.23 -2.69
N LEU A 116 -4.33 5.44 -2.73
CA LEU A 116 -3.39 5.12 -1.65
C LEU A 116 -2.83 6.42 -1.06
N ASN A 117 -3.07 6.66 0.24
CA ASN A 117 -2.63 7.88 0.94
C ASN A 117 -2.96 9.17 0.15
N ASN A 118 -4.22 9.29 -0.30
CA ASN A 118 -4.73 10.41 -1.10
C ASN A 118 -4.13 10.58 -2.50
N ARG A 119 -3.38 9.60 -3.01
CA ARG A 119 -2.91 9.56 -4.40
C ARG A 119 -3.63 8.48 -5.19
N SER A 120 -4.12 8.81 -6.38
CA SER A 120 -4.70 7.79 -7.26
C SER A 120 -3.63 6.80 -7.69
N ILE A 121 -3.99 5.51 -7.71
CA ILE A 121 -3.12 4.45 -8.21
C ILE A 121 -3.84 3.71 -9.34
N ILE A 122 -3.06 3.31 -10.34
CA ILE A 122 -3.47 2.41 -11.42
C ILE A 122 -3.34 0.99 -10.85
N ALA A 123 -4.49 0.37 -10.61
CA ALA A 123 -4.58 -0.99 -10.10
C ALA A 123 -4.11 -2.00 -11.15
N ASN A 124 -3.48 -3.08 -10.69
CA ASN A 124 -3.36 -4.32 -11.46
C ASN A 124 -4.54 -5.26 -11.12
N GLN A 125 -4.68 -6.38 -11.83
CA GLN A 125 -5.82 -7.28 -11.63
C GLN A 125 -5.69 -8.10 -10.35
N GLU A 126 -4.46 -8.40 -9.94
CA GLU A 126 -4.11 -9.19 -8.77
C GLU A 126 -4.60 -8.48 -7.50
N ILE A 127 -4.28 -7.19 -7.33
CA ILE A 127 -4.75 -6.40 -6.19
C ILE A 127 -6.27 -6.27 -6.16
N LEU A 128 -6.92 -6.08 -7.31
CA LEU A 128 -8.39 -5.97 -7.37
C LEU A 128 -9.04 -7.29 -6.97
N SER A 129 -8.55 -8.41 -7.50
CA SER A 129 -8.99 -9.75 -7.14
C SER A 129 -8.82 -10.02 -5.65
N PHE A 130 -7.64 -9.68 -5.11
CA PHE A 130 -7.34 -9.80 -3.69
C PHE A 130 -8.36 -9.03 -2.84
N LEU A 131 -8.57 -7.74 -3.13
CA LEU A 131 -9.48 -6.88 -2.37
C LEU A 131 -10.92 -7.41 -2.40
N ARG A 132 -11.41 -7.80 -3.59
CA ARG A 132 -12.76 -8.32 -3.78
C ARG A 132 -12.96 -9.66 -3.04
N LYS A 133 -11.98 -10.54 -3.06
CA LYS A 133 -12.00 -11.82 -2.33
C LYS A 133 -12.16 -11.64 -0.82
N GLN A 134 -11.63 -10.57 -0.22
CA GLN A 134 -11.76 -10.36 1.23
C GLN A 134 -13.12 -9.82 1.66
N ILE A 135 -13.84 -9.11 0.79
CA ILE A 135 -15.12 -8.48 1.12
C ILE A 135 -16.36 -9.33 0.73
N ASN A 136 -16.16 -10.33 -0.12
CA ASN A 136 -17.20 -11.28 -0.56
C ASN A 136 -17.25 -12.58 0.27
N LYS A 137 -16.48 -12.65 1.37
CA LYS A 137 -16.60 -13.72 2.37
C LYS A 137 -17.78 -13.44 3.30
#